data_AF-A0A8C1MYT6-F1
#
_entry.id   AF-A0A8C1MYT6-F1
#
_cell.length_a   1.000
_cell.length_b   1.000
_cell.length_c   1.000
_cell.angle_alpha   90.00
_cell.angle_beta   90.00
_cell.angle_gamma   90.00
#
_symmetry.space_group_name_H-M   'P 1'
#
loop_
_entity.id
_entity.type
_entity.pdbx_description
1 polymer ?
#
loop_
_entity_poly.entity_id
_entity_poly.type
_entity_poly.pdbx_seq_one_letter_code
_entity_poly.pdbx_strand_id
1 'polypeptide(L)'
;ESHSDSTLKRLVQPVFIQSMLEDMLHGGQLSCNHVDEVWPNLFLGDMYMSHDRYALWRLGITHVLNAAHERVFAHCLMGVSCSATLVLAFLMICEDLTLMEAIKAVRQHRDICPNLGFLNQLRHLDMSLGRKINGRFLNFFQMRYTLNLSRNEPASMFGFFTGAE
;
A
#
# COMPACT_ATOMS: atom_id res chain seq x y z
N GLU A 1 25.75 41.95 9.01
CA GLU A 1 25.18 40.82 9.78
C GLU A 1 23.83 40.44 9.19
N SER A 2 23.75 39.44 8.30
CA SER A 2 22.44 38.95 7.79
C SER A 2 22.53 37.67 6.92
N HIS A 3 23.52 36.79 7.11
CA HIS A 3 23.67 35.58 6.27
C HIS A 3 23.80 34.25 7.04
N SER A 4 23.67 34.25 8.37
CA SER A 4 23.75 33.03 9.20
C SER A 4 22.40 32.46 9.67
N ASP A 5 21.28 33.18 9.49
CA ASP A 5 19.97 32.81 10.08
C ASP A 5 19.12 31.87 9.19
N SER A 6 19.32 31.87 7.87
CA SER A 6 18.52 31.05 6.94
C SER A 6 18.91 29.56 6.95
N THR A 7 20.17 29.25 7.23
CA THR A 7 20.68 27.87 7.30
C THR A 7 20.30 27.18 8.61
N LEU A 8 20.31 27.92 9.73
CA LEU A 8 19.85 27.42 11.03
C LEU A 8 18.34 27.14 11.03
N LYS A 9 17.51 28.03 10.46
CA LYS A 9 16.06 27.76 10.32
C LYS A 9 15.79 26.51 9.48
N ARG A 10 16.58 26.24 8.44
CA ARG A 10 16.44 25.06 7.57
C ARG A 10 16.83 23.74 8.24
N LEU A 11 17.77 23.75 9.18
CA LEU A 11 18.25 22.54 9.88
C LEU A 11 17.52 22.31 11.21
N VAL A 12 17.03 23.37 11.86
CA VAL A 12 16.21 23.28 13.08
C VAL A 12 14.82 22.72 12.78
N GLN A 13 14.23 23.04 11.63
CA GLN A 13 12.91 22.51 11.22
C GLN A 13 12.83 20.98 11.20
N PRO A 14 13.70 20.23 10.49
CA PRO A 14 13.59 18.77 10.44
C PRO A 14 13.90 18.09 11.78
N VAL A 15 14.87 18.59 12.56
CA VAL A 15 15.28 17.97 13.83
C VAL A 15 14.26 18.25 14.94
N PHE A 16 13.69 19.46 15.00
CA PHE A 16 12.68 19.81 16.00
C PHE A 16 11.34 19.10 15.76
N ILE A 17 10.93 18.96 14.49
CA ILE A 17 9.73 18.19 14.15
C ILE A 17 9.94 16.71 14.51
N GLN A 18 11.12 16.16 14.24
CA GLN A 18 11.42 14.77 14.58
C GLN A 18 11.32 14.51 16.08
N SER A 19 11.95 15.33 16.92
CA SER A 19 11.87 15.14 18.38
C SER A 19 10.45 15.29 18.91
N MET A 20 9.68 16.26 18.39
CA MET A 20 8.29 16.45 18.78
C MET A 20 7.41 15.25 18.38
N LEU A 21 7.63 14.66 17.20
CA LEU A 21 6.92 13.45 16.76
C LEU A 21 7.28 12.24 17.64
N GLU A 22 8.56 12.07 17.96
CA GLU A 22 9.04 11.01 18.86
C GLU A 22 8.41 11.16 20.26
N ASP A 23 8.35 12.37 20.81
CA ASP A 23 7.69 12.64 22.10
C ASP A 23 6.19 12.33 22.05
N MET A 24 5.51 12.66 20.96
CA MET A 24 4.10 12.31 20.77
C MET A 24 3.88 10.79 20.69
N LEU A 25 4.80 10.06 20.07
CA LEU A 25 4.74 8.60 19.96
C LEU A 25 5.08 7.89 21.28
N HIS A 26 6.00 8.44 22.07
CA HIS A 26 6.44 7.87 23.34
C HIS A 26 5.61 8.31 24.55
N GLY A 27 4.87 9.43 24.45
CA GLY A 27 4.02 9.96 25.51
C GLY A 27 2.57 9.43 25.52
N GLY A 28 2.18 8.62 24.54
CA GLY A 28 0.82 8.09 24.42
C GLY A 28 0.49 6.99 25.44
N GLN A 29 -0.77 6.91 25.83
CA GLN A 29 -1.27 5.79 26.64
C GLN A 29 -1.23 4.52 25.81
N LEU A 30 -0.33 3.59 26.16
CA LEU A 30 -0.20 2.31 25.48
C LEU A 30 -1.43 1.45 25.78
N SER A 31 -2.32 1.32 24.80
CA SER A 31 -3.30 0.23 24.78
C SER A 31 -2.55 -1.09 24.67
N CYS A 32 -2.89 -2.05 25.52
CA CYS A 32 -2.42 -3.44 25.41
C CYS A 32 -3.48 -4.34 24.77
N ASN A 33 -4.47 -3.77 24.09
CA ASN A 33 -5.47 -4.54 23.37
C ASN A 33 -4.83 -5.23 22.16
N HIS A 34 -5.31 -6.42 21.84
CA HIS A 34 -4.92 -7.11 20.60
C HIS A 34 -5.47 -6.42 19.34
N VAL A 35 -6.45 -5.51 19.50
CA VAL A 35 -7.05 -4.72 18.43
C VAL A 35 -7.61 -3.40 18.95
N ASP A 36 -7.40 -2.33 18.20
CA ASP A 36 -7.95 -1.00 18.47
C ASP A 36 -8.51 -0.38 17.18
N GLU A 37 -9.65 0.29 17.27
CA GLU A 37 -10.16 1.14 16.19
C GLU A 37 -9.38 2.46 16.19
N VAL A 38 -8.58 2.68 15.15
CA VAL A 38 -7.70 3.87 15.07
C VAL A 38 -8.29 4.97 14.19
N TRP A 39 -9.30 4.63 13.40
CA TRP A 39 -10.06 5.53 12.54
C TRP A 39 -11.42 4.87 12.23
N PRO A 40 -12.50 5.62 11.95
CA PRO A 40 -13.81 5.01 11.68
C PRO A 40 -13.75 3.84 10.68
N ASN A 41 -14.10 2.64 11.14
CA ASN A 41 -14.04 1.36 10.43
C ASN A 41 -12.63 0.89 10.00
N LEU A 42 -11.57 1.39 10.64
CA LEU A 42 -10.19 1.02 10.42
C LEU A 42 -9.56 0.62 11.75
N PHE A 43 -9.13 -0.64 11.79
CA PHE A 43 -8.61 -1.27 12.99
C PHE A 43 -7.13 -1.59 12.80
N LEU A 44 -6.32 -1.38 13.84
CA LEU A 44 -4.99 -1.94 13.96
C LEU A 44 -5.05 -3.07 14.97
N GLY A 45 -4.53 -4.24 14.60
CA GLY A 45 -4.48 -5.41 15.46
C GLY A 45 -3.20 -6.20 15.25
N ASP A 46 -2.91 -7.07 16.21
CA ASP A 46 -1.71 -7.90 16.21
C ASP A 46 -1.95 -9.29 15.58
N MET A 47 -0.92 -10.14 15.65
CA MET A 47 -0.99 -11.51 15.16
C MET A 47 -2.07 -12.34 15.87
N TYR A 48 -2.28 -12.14 17.17
CA TYR A 48 -3.29 -12.89 17.92
C TYR A 48 -4.70 -12.56 17.41
N MET A 49 -5.00 -11.27 17.23
CA MET A 49 -6.28 -10.85 16.66
C MET A 49 -6.50 -11.44 15.26
N SER A 50 -5.45 -11.51 14.44
CA SER A 50 -5.56 -12.01 13.07
C SER A 50 -6.04 -13.47 12.97
N HIS A 51 -5.82 -14.28 14.02
CA HIS A 51 -6.22 -15.69 14.07
C HIS A 51 -7.56 -15.93 14.78
N ASP A 52 -8.09 -14.93 15.50
CA ASP A 52 -9.40 -15.02 16.16
C ASP A 52 -10.55 -14.70 15.20
N ARG A 53 -10.98 -15.73 14.47
CA ARG A 53 -12.11 -15.62 13.52
C ARG A 53 -13.42 -15.17 14.17
N TYR A 54 -13.64 -15.51 15.44
CA TYR A 54 -14.87 -15.15 16.13
C TYR A 54 -14.87 -13.67 16.53
N ALA A 55 -13.74 -13.16 17.05
CA ALA A 55 -13.58 -11.74 17.36
C ALA A 55 -13.69 -10.88 16.10
N LEU A 56 -13.01 -11.26 15.01
CA LEU A 56 -13.11 -10.56 13.72
C LEU A 56 -14.56 -10.49 13.21
N TRP A 57 -15.29 -11.61 13.26
CA TRP A 57 -16.70 -11.65 12.87
C TRP A 57 -17.57 -10.77 13.77
N ARG A 58 -17.38 -10.80 15.09
CA ARG A 58 -18.12 -9.97 16.04
C ARG A 58 -17.90 -8.48 15.85
N LEU A 59 -16.70 -8.08 15.44
CA LEU A 59 -16.36 -6.69 15.10
C LEU A 59 -16.84 -6.29 13.70
N GLY A 60 -17.39 -7.22 12.90
CA GLY A 60 -17.82 -6.95 11.53
C GLY A 60 -16.65 -6.71 10.57
N ILE A 61 -15.46 -7.23 10.87
CA ILE A 61 -14.30 -7.10 9.97
C ILE A 61 -14.57 -7.91 8.71
N THR A 62 -14.51 -7.23 7.56
CA THR A 62 -14.78 -7.83 6.25
C THR A 62 -13.51 -8.15 5.46
N HIS A 63 -12.40 -7.46 5.76
CA HIS A 63 -11.13 -7.59 5.05
C HIS A 63 -9.97 -7.47 6.04
N VAL A 64 -8.96 -8.33 5.92
CA VAL A 64 -7.75 -8.32 6.74
C VAL A 64 -6.55 -8.11 5.83
N LEU A 65 -5.75 -7.08 6.10
CA LEU A 65 -4.49 -6.81 5.40
C LEU A 65 -3.33 -7.21 6.31
N ASN A 66 -2.63 -8.28 5.95
CA ASN A 66 -1.42 -8.69 6.66
C ASN A 66 -0.20 -7.91 6.14
N ALA A 67 0.27 -6.93 6.91
CA ALA A 67 1.44 -6.12 6.57
C ALA A 67 2.78 -6.84 6.76
N ALA A 68 2.81 -8.03 7.37
CA ALA A 68 4.02 -8.82 7.57
C ALA A 68 4.33 -9.79 6.40
N HIS A 69 3.42 -9.93 5.42
CA HIS A 69 3.59 -10.88 4.32
C HIS A 69 3.76 -10.17 2.97
N GLU A 70 4.74 -10.61 2.17
CA GLU A 70 5.16 -9.94 0.92
C GLU A 70 4.13 -10.04 -0.24
N ARG A 71 3.13 -10.92 -0.13
CA ARG A 71 2.13 -11.14 -1.19
C ARG A 71 0.80 -10.50 -0.81
N VAL A 72 0.34 -9.57 -1.62
CA VAL A 72 -0.92 -8.85 -1.43
C VAL A 72 -1.87 -9.18 -2.58
N PHE A 73 -3.12 -9.51 -2.23
CA PHE A 73 -4.20 -9.70 -3.20
C PHE A 73 -5.18 -8.54 -3.10
N ALA A 74 -5.27 -7.72 -4.15
CA ALA A 74 -6.22 -6.63 -4.24
C ALA A 74 -7.42 -7.04 -5.10
N HIS A 75 -8.61 -7.11 -4.50
CA HIS A 75 -9.84 -7.39 -5.22
C HIS A 75 -10.92 -6.35 -4.93
N CYS A 76 -11.88 -6.28 -5.85
CA CYS A 76 -13.18 -5.68 -5.61
C CYS A 76 -14.22 -6.68 -6.15
N LEU A 77 -15.41 -6.24 -6.56
CA LEU A 77 -16.40 -7.16 -7.11
C LEU A 77 -15.90 -7.88 -8.37
N MET A 78 -15.34 -7.14 -9.34
CA MET A 78 -14.85 -7.69 -10.62
C MET A 78 -13.33 -7.60 -10.78
N GLY A 79 -12.64 -6.90 -9.87
CA GLY A 79 -11.20 -6.67 -9.98
C GLY A 79 -10.79 -5.79 -11.18
N VAL A 80 -11.68 -4.89 -11.63
CA VAL A 80 -11.49 -4.07 -12.85
C VAL A 80 -11.36 -2.57 -12.53
N SER A 81 -12.07 -2.09 -11.50
CA SER A 81 -12.19 -0.66 -11.19
C SER A 81 -11.55 -0.31 -9.85
N CYS A 82 -12.25 -0.47 -8.71
CA CYS A 82 -11.75 -0.02 -7.40
C CYS A 82 -10.38 -0.63 -7.02
N SER A 83 -10.21 -1.96 -7.09
CA SER A 83 -8.93 -2.57 -6.75
C SER A 83 -7.84 -2.24 -7.77
N ALA A 84 -8.20 -2.09 -9.05
CA ALA A 84 -7.25 -1.65 -10.07
C ALA A 84 -6.76 -0.23 -9.77
N THR A 85 -7.64 0.70 -9.38
CA THR A 85 -7.25 2.06 -8.95
C THR A 85 -6.24 2.02 -7.82
N LEU A 86 -6.45 1.20 -6.79
CA LEU A 86 -5.52 1.08 -5.67
C LEU A 86 -4.17 0.51 -6.11
N VAL A 87 -4.17 -0.52 -6.97
CA VAL A 87 -2.93 -1.09 -7.53
C VAL A 87 -2.18 -0.04 -8.37
N LEU A 88 -2.88 0.73 -9.21
CA LEU A 88 -2.27 1.81 -9.99
C LEU A 88 -1.65 2.87 -9.07
N ALA A 89 -2.39 3.33 -8.06
CA ALA A 89 -1.88 4.31 -7.09
C ALA A 89 -0.66 3.77 -6.33
N PHE A 90 -0.67 2.50 -5.92
CA PHE A 90 0.46 1.84 -5.28
C PHE A 90 1.69 1.84 -6.20
N LEU A 91 1.53 1.43 -7.47
CA LEU A 91 2.64 1.44 -8.43
C LEU A 91 3.17 2.85 -8.68
N MET A 92 2.27 3.83 -8.70
CA MET A 92 2.69 5.22 -8.82
C MET A 92 3.48 5.64 -7.60
N ILE A 93 3.00 5.42 -6.38
CA ILE A 93 3.63 5.92 -5.16
C ILE A 93 4.93 5.15 -4.82
N CYS A 94 4.90 3.82 -4.90
CA CYS A 94 5.96 2.94 -4.40
C CYS A 94 6.97 2.53 -5.45
N GLU A 95 6.55 2.38 -6.71
CA GLU A 95 7.42 1.93 -7.81
C GLU A 95 7.81 3.07 -8.77
N ASP A 96 7.48 4.31 -8.39
CA ASP A 96 7.82 5.54 -9.10
C ASP A 96 7.28 5.62 -10.55
N LEU A 97 6.23 4.85 -10.87
CA LEU A 97 5.64 4.84 -12.22
C LEU A 97 4.73 6.04 -12.46
N THR A 98 4.77 6.65 -13.64
CA THR A 98 3.70 7.57 -14.08
C THR A 98 2.37 6.83 -14.19
N LEU A 99 1.24 7.56 -14.17
CA LEU A 99 -0.08 6.95 -14.38
C LEU A 99 -0.13 6.10 -15.67
N MET A 100 0.48 6.59 -16.75
CA MET A 100 0.52 5.88 -18.03
C MET A 100 1.35 4.60 -17.98
N GLU A 101 2.49 4.60 -17.29
CA GLU A 101 3.33 3.41 -17.10
C GLU A 101 2.64 2.38 -16.22
N ALA A 102 2.02 2.82 -15.12
CA ALA A 102 1.25 1.94 -14.24
C ALA A 102 0.10 1.26 -14.99
N ILE A 103 -0.67 2.00 -15.79
CA ILE A 103 -1.76 1.45 -16.61
C ILE A 103 -1.21 0.41 -17.60
N LYS A 104 -0.12 0.72 -18.31
CA LYS A 104 0.49 -0.22 -19.26
C LYS A 104 0.98 -1.49 -18.56
N ALA A 105 1.65 -1.37 -17.43
CA ALA A 105 2.18 -2.50 -16.68
C ALA A 105 1.08 -3.45 -16.19
N VAL A 106 -0.02 -2.92 -15.64
CA VAL A 106 -1.14 -3.73 -15.17
C VAL A 106 -1.89 -4.36 -16.34
N ARG A 107 -2.14 -3.60 -17.42
CA ARG A 107 -2.87 -4.08 -18.61
C ARG A 107 -2.18 -5.21 -19.38
N GLN A 108 -0.87 -5.39 -19.20
CA GLN A 108 -0.16 -6.56 -19.76
C GLN A 108 -0.64 -7.88 -19.14
N HIS A 109 -1.19 -7.85 -17.92
CA HIS A 109 -1.54 -9.05 -17.16
C HIS A 109 -3.04 -9.16 -16.87
N ARG A 110 -3.77 -8.03 -16.84
CA ARG A 110 -5.20 -8.00 -16.55
C ARG A 110 -5.88 -6.80 -17.18
N ASP A 111 -7.03 -7.01 -17.81
CA ASP A 111 -7.88 -5.92 -18.25
C ASP A 111 -8.44 -5.13 -17.05
N ILE A 112 -8.21 -3.82 -17.08
CA ILE A 112 -8.64 -2.88 -16.05
C ILE A 112 -9.36 -1.70 -16.68
N CYS A 113 -10.35 -1.18 -15.97
CA CYS A 113 -11.13 -0.02 -16.36
C CYS A 113 -11.60 0.72 -15.08
N PRO A 114 -10.71 1.50 -14.44
CA PRO A 114 -11.11 2.44 -13.40
C PRO A 114 -12.19 3.38 -13.94
N ASN A 115 -13.20 3.70 -13.12
CA ASN A 115 -14.22 4.66 -13.55
C ASN A 115 -13.62 6.07 -13.72
N LEU A 116 -14.35 6.96 -14.39
CA LEU A 116 -13.86 8.31 -14.70
C LEU A 116 -13.47 9.11 -13.45
N GLY A 117 -14.21 8.95 -12.34
CA GLY A 117 -13.88 9.58 -11.06
C GLY A 117 -12.52 9.13 -10.52
N PHE A 118 -12.27 7.82 -10.53
CA PHE A 118 -10.98 7.24 -10.14
C PHE A 118 -9.84 7.65 -11.08
N LEU A 119 -10.08 7.69 -12.39
CA LEU A 119 -9.08 8.18 -13.33
C LEU A 119 -8.70 9.65 -13.07
N ASN A 120 -9.68 10.50 -12.75
CA ASN A 120 -9.41 11.89 -12.37
C ASN A 120 -8.61 11.97 -11.07
N GLN A 121 -8.94 11.17 -10.05
CA GLN A 121 -8.18 11.10 -8.81
C GLN A 121 -6.74 10.64 -9.04
N LEU A 122 -6.54 9.60 -9.85
CA LEU A 122 -5.21 9.12 -10.24
C LEU A 122 -4.42 10.18 -11.01
N ARG A 123 -5.07 10.95 -11.88
CA ARG A 123 -4.41 12.07 -12.58
C ARG A 123 -3.97 13.17 -11.62
N HIS A 124 -4.81 13.50 -10.62
CA HIS A 124 -4.42 14.45 -9.58
C HIS A 124 -3.24 13.92 -8.76
N LEU A 125 -3.23 12.62 -8.44
CA LEU A 125 -2.10 11.97 -7.78
C LEU A 125 -0.83 12.10 -8.64
N ASP A 126 -0.89 11.77 -9.94
CA ASP A 126 0.24 11.86 -10.88
C ASP A 126 0.84 13.27 -10.93
N MET A 127 -0.01 14.30 -10.95
CA MET A 127 0.42 15.70 -10.87
C MET A 127 1.07 16.04 -9.53
N SER A 128 0.48 15.58 -8.42
CA SER A 128 0.98 15.87 -7.06
C SER A 128 2.35 15.23 -6.77
N LEU A 129 2.65 14.11 -7.44
CA LEU A 129 3.95 13.44 -7.34
C LEU A 129 5.07 14.21 -8.07
N GLY A 130 4.74 15.25 -8.86
CA GLY A 130 5.72 16.24 -9.34
C GLY A 130 6.88 15.69 -10.17
N ARG A 131 6.68 14.59 -10.90
CA ARG A 131 7.77 13.85 -11.54
C ARG A 131 8.31 14.56 -12.78
N LYS A 132 9.63 14.76 -12.83
CA LYS A 132 10.34 15.08 -14.07
C LYS A 132 10.29 13.85 -14.97
N ILE A 133 9.84 14.00 -16.22
CA ILE A 133 9.88 12.94 -17.24
C ILE A 133 11.34 12.58 -17.50
N ASN A 134 11.92 11.71 -16.67
CA ASN A 134 13.21 11.10 -16.91
C ASN A 134 12.91 9.71 -17.41
N GLY A 135 13.20 9.46 -18.69
CA GLY A 135 12.92 8.21 -19.40
C GLY A 135 13.64 7.00 -18.81
N ARG A 136 13.17 6.51 -17.67
CA ARG A 136 13.50 5.18 -17.16
C ARG A 136 12.63 4.18 -17.91
N PHE A 137 13.10 3.79 -19.09
CA PHE A 137 12.60 2.59 -19.76
C PHE A 137 12.64 1.44 -18.76
N LEU A 138 11.47 0.83 -18.54
CA LEU A 138 11.21 -0.31 -17.66
C LEU A 138 12.37 -1.32 -17.65
N ASN A 139 13.22 -1.28 -16.62
CA ASN A 139 14.20 -2.32 -16.32
C ASN A 139 13.99 -2.97 -14.94
N PHE A 140 13.11 -2.43 -14.10
CA PHE A 140 12.89 -2.94 -12.74
C PHE A 140 11.90 -4.10 -12.67
N PHE A 141 10.80 -4.06 -13.42
CA PHE A 141 9.79 -5.13 -13.40
C PHE A 141 10.32 -6.45 -13.95
N GLN A 142 11.13 -6.42 -15.00
CA GLN A 142 11.70 -7.62 -15.62
C GLN A 142 12.71 -8.32 -14.70
N MET A 143 13.44 -7.57 -13.86
CA MET A 143 14.41 -8.14 -12.92
C MET A 143 13.73 -8.87 -11.76
N ARG A 144 12.64 -8.30 -11.20
CA ARG A 144 11.92 -8.89 -10.06
C ARG A 144 11.03 -10.08 -10.45
N TYR A 145 10.48 -10.10 -11.68
CA TYR A 145 9.74 -11.25 -12.20
C TYR A 145 10.67 -12.45 -12.48
N THR A 146 11.84 -12.20 -13.07
CA THR A 146 12.83 -13.25 -13.38
C THR A 146 13.40 -13.89 -12.10
N LEU A 147 13.62 -13.10 -11.04
CA LEU A 147 14.05 -13.63 -9.74
C LEU A 147 12.97 -14.47 -9.04
N ASN A 148 11.68 -14.10 -9.15
CA ASN A 148 10.57 -14.89 -8.58
C ASN A 148 10.30 -16.19 -9.34
N LEU A 149 10.50 -16.22 -10.66
CA LEU A 149 10.43 -17.47 -11.46
C LEU A 149 11.47 -18.51 -11.03
N SER A 150 12.62 -18.09 -10.49
CA SER A 150 13.64 -19.02 -9.98
C SER A 150 13.31 -19.65 -8.61
N ARG A 151 12.28 -19.15 -7.91
CA ARG A 151 11.87 -19.65 -6.58
C ARG A 151 10.64 -20.56 -6.60
N ASN A 152 10.05 -20.82 -7.77
CA ASN A 152 8.90 -21.72 -7.90
C ASN A 152 9.36 -23.20 -7.94
N GLU A 153 9.62 -23.77 -6.76
CA GLU A 153 9.37 -25.20 -6.53
C GLU A 153 7.84 -25.43 -6.55
N PRO A 154 7.35 -26.56 -7.09
CA PRO A 154 5.95 -26.74 -7.42
C PRO A 154 5.05 -26.79 -6.18
N ALA A 155 3.90 -26.13 -6.30
CA ALA A 155 2.79 -26.19 -5.36
C ALA A 155 2.25 -27.63 -5.25
N SER A 156 2.78 -28.39 -4.31
CA SER A 156 2.07 -29.50 -3.70
C SER A 156 1.62 -29.10 -2.30
N MET A 157 0.37 -29.41 -1.97
CA MET A 157 -0.23 -29.37 -0.62
C MET A 157 -0.88 -28.03 -0.25
N PHE A 158 -2.11 -27.83 -0.69
CA PHE A 158 -3.30 -27.82 0.20
C PHE A 158 -4.55 -27.83 -0.69
N GLY A 159 -5.16 -29.01 -0.80
CA GLY A 159 -6.52 -29.18 -1.31
C GLY A 159 -7.57 -28.87 -0.24
N PHE A 160 -8.83 -28.92 -0.69
CA PHE A 160 -10.11 -28.80 0.06
C PHE A 160 -10.57 -27.35 0.31
N PHE A 161 -11.72 -26.85 -0.15
CA PHE A 161 -12.96 -27.41 -0.69
C PHE A 161 -13.59 -26.44 -1.71
N THR A 162 -14.00 -26.93 -2.89
CA THR A 162 -15.11 -26.40 -3.69
C THR A 162 -15.96 -27.57 -4.17
N GLY A 163 -17.28 -27.47 -4.00
CA GLY A 163 -18.32 -28.42 -4.42
C GLY A 163 -19.41 -28.41 -3.34
N ALA A 164 -20.57 -27.77 -3.48
CA ALA A 164 -21.58 -27.88 -4.54
C ALA A 164 -22.08 -29.32 -4.72
N GLU A 165 -22.90 -29.75 -3.76
CA GLU A 165 -24.22 -30.37 -3.98
C GLU A 165 -25.20 -29.79 -2.96
#